data_AF-A0AA41RTY2-F1
#
_entry.id   AF-A0AA41RTY2-F1
#
_cell.length_a   1.000
_cell.length_b   1.000
_cell.length_c   1.000
_cell.angle_alpha   90.00
_cell.angle_beta   90.00
_cell.angle_gamma   90.00
#
_symmetry.space_group_name_H-M   'P 1'
#
loop_
_entity.id
_entity.type
_entity.pdbx_description
1 polymer ?
#
loop_
_entity_poly.entity_id
_entity_poly.type
_entity_poly.pdbx_seq_one_letter_code
_entity_poly.pdbx_strand_id
1 'polypeptide(L)'
;VFDFADQHRGSYSDSLNSVVCPFYCSYSGFQDELLWGASWIHTASENSSYLSYIQNNGHTLGADDDDYSFSWDDKRVGTKVLLSKGFLDKKVEEFQLYKAHSDNYICSLIPGSPSFQAQYTAGGLLYKGGESNLQYVTTSSFLLLTYSKYLKSYGGVAL
;
A
#
# COMPACT_ATOMS: atom_id res chain seq x y z
N VAL A 1 2.12 16.02 -13.33
CA VAL A 1 1.90 14.57 -13.58
C VAL A 1 0.67 14.08 -12.85
N PHE A 2 0.58 14.26 -11.52
CA PHE A 2 -0.62 13.87 -10.75
C PHE A 2 -1.91 14.47 -11.32
N ASP A 3 -1.97 15.78 -11.52
CA ASP A 3 -3.20 16.44 -12.01
C ASP A 3 -3.66 15.90 -13.36
N PHE A 4 -2.72 15.55 -14.25
CA PHE A 4 -3.05 14.90 -15.52
C PHE A 4 -3.67 13.51 -15.29
N ALA A 5 -3.08 12.69 -14.42
CA ALA A 5 -3.60 11.36 -14.10
C ALA A 5 -4.98 11.42 -13.43
N ASP A 6 -5.21 12.40 -12.56
CA ASP A 6 -6.49 12.57 -11.86
C ASP A 6 -7.60 13.11 -12.78
N GLN A 7 -7.27 13.98 -13.73
CA GLN A 7 -8.22 14.54 -14.71
C GLN A 7 -8.52 13.57 -15.86
N HIS A 8 -7.57 12.72 -16.24
CA HIS A 8 -7.69 11.78 -17.37
C HIS A 8 -7.53 10.33 -16.88
N ARG A 9 -8.55 9.88 -16.14
CA ARG A 9 -8.57 8.58 -15.48
C ARG A 9 -8.73 7.42 -16.46
N GLY A 10 -7.90 6.40 -16.30
CA GLY A 10 -7.93 5.17 -17.09
C GLY A 10 -6.64 4.38 -16.90
N SER A 11 -6.70 3.06 -17.07
CA SER A 11 -5.51 2.24 -17.02
C SER A 11 -4.68 2.49 -18.28
N TYR A 12 -3.38 2.74 -18.09
CA TYR A 12 -2.51 3.08 -19.23
C TYR A 12 -2.45 1.94 -20.28
N SER A 13 -2.59 0.69 -19.82
CA SER A 13 -2.63 -0.50 -20.67
C SER A 13 -3.90 -0.62 -21.50
N ASP A 14 -4.96 0.16 -21.24
CA ASP A 14 -6.15 0.20 -22.10
C ASP A 14 -5.80 0.81 -23.46
N SER A 15 -4.97 1.86 -23.46
CA SER A 15 -4.55 2.56 -24.67
C SER A 15 -3.31 1.93 -25.31
N LEU A 16 -2.43 1.33 -24.51
CA LEU A 16 -1.13 0.81 -24.95
C LEU A 16 -1.06 -0.73 -24.92
N ASN A 17 -2.21 -1.41 -24.89
CA ASN A 17 -2.30 -2.86 -24.71
C ASN A 17 -1.34 -3.64 -25.62
N SER A 18 -1.32 -3.32 -26.92
CA SER A 18 -0.55 -4.03 -27.94
C SER A 18 0.97 -3.95 -27.77
N VAL A 19 1.47 -3.02 -26.97
CA VAL A 19 2.91 -2.81 -26.75
C VAL A 19 3.37 -3.15 -25.34
N VAL A 20 2.48 -3.10 -24.34
CA VAL A 20 2.86 -3.34 -22.92
C VAL A 20 2.41 -4.69 -22.38
N CYS A 21 1.35 -5.27 -22.94
CA CYS A 21 0.86 -6.58 -22.54
C CYS A 21 1.52 -7.69 -23.38
N PRO A 22 1.88 -8.84 -22.77
CA PRO A 22 1.56 -9.28 -21.40
C PRO A 22 2.62 -8.92 -20.33
N PHE A 23 3.53 -7.97 -20.57
CA PHE A 23 4.67 -7.74 -19.69
C PHE A 23 4.32 -6.89 -18.45
N TYR A 24 3.67 -5.74 -18.66
CA TYR A 24 3.33 -4.80 -17.58
C TYR A 24 1.88 -4.30 -17.73
N CYS A 25 0.91 -5.18 -17.89
CA CYS A 25 -0.50 -4.74 -17.91
C CYS A 25 -0.91 -4.16 -16.56
N SER A 26 -1.68 -3.07 -16.53
CA SER A 26 -2.30 -2.59 -15.29
C SER A 26 -3.41 -3.57 -14.90
N TYR A 27 -3.15 -4.38 -13.87
CA TYR A 27 -4.11 -5.38 -13.38
C TYR A 27 -4.91 -4.86 -12.18
N SER A 28 -4.28 -4.10 -11.28
CA SER A 28 -4.93 -3.44 -10.13
C SER A 28 -5.79 -2.23 -10.52
N GLY A 29 -5.50 -1.61 -11.66
CA GLY A 29 -6.13 -0.38 -12.11
C GLY A 29 -5.18 0.82 -12.01
N PHE A 30 -5.75 2.01 -11.86
CA PHE A 30 -5.02 3.27 -11.65
C PHE A 30 -5.38 3.92 -10.29
N GLN A 31 -6.38 3.37 -9.60
CA GLN A 31 -6.98 3.95 -8.41
C GLN A 31 -5.96 3.99 -7.27
N ASP A 32 -5.24 2.89 -7.08
CA ASP A 32 -4.22 2.79 -6.04
C ASP A 32 -3.00 3.69 -6.35
N GLU A 33 -2.66 3.90 -7.62
CA GLU A 33 -1.66 4.88 -8.05
C GLU A 33 -2.06 6.32 -7.72
N LEU A 34 -3.32 6.69 -7.91
CA LEU A 34 -3.81 8.03 -7.54
C LEU A 34 -3.71 8.23 -6.02
N LEU A 35 -4.15 7.26 -5.23
CA LEU A 35 -4.06 7.38 -3.77
C LEU A 35 -2.60 7.40 -3.30
N TRP A 36 -1.74 6.57 -3.90
CA TRP A 36 -0.30 6.53 -3.65
C TRP A 36 0.39 7.86 -4.00
N GLY A 37 0.10 8.40 -5.18
CA GLY A 37 0.64 9.67 -5.65
C GLY A 37 0.23 10.84 -4.76
N ALA A 38 -1.05 10.94 -4.42
CA ALA A 38 -1.55 11.97 -3.51
C ALA A 38 -0.88 11.86 -2.13
N SER A 39 -0.70 10.65 -1.62
CA SER A 39 -0.05 10.37 -0.33
C SER A 39 1.41 10.83 -0.30
N TRP A 40 2.18 10.55 -1.36
CA TRP A 40 3.56 11.04 -1.45
C TRP A 40 3.65 12.55 -1.59
N ILE A 41 2.80 13.15 -2.43
CA ILE A 41 2.81 14.61 -2.61
C ILE A 41 2.43 15.29 -1.30
N HIS A 42 1.41 14.81 -0.58
CA HIS A 42 1.08 15.31 0.75
C HIS A 42 2.27 15.18 1.71
N THR A 43 2.90 14.01 1.75
CA THR A 43 4.04 13.74 2.65
C THR A 43 5.23 14.65 2.36
N ALA A 44 5.52 14.93 1.08
CA ALA A 44 6.67 15.73 0.67
C ALA A 44 6.43 17.25 0.73
N SER A 45 5.20 17.69 0.49
CA SER A 45 4.86 19.14 0.39
C SER A 45 4.16 19.70 1.62
N GLU A 46 3.59 18.85 2.46
CA GLU A 46 2.68 19.22 3.55
C GLU A 46 1.45 20.04 3.10
N ASN A 47 1.14 20.03 1.80
CA ASN A 47 -0.02 20.72 1.28
C ASN A 47 -1.31 19.99 1.69
N SER A 48 -2.19 20.73 2.38
CA SER A 48 -3.47 20.23 2.91
C SER A 48 -4.47 19.87 1.81
N SER A 49 -4.34 20.42 0.59
CA SER A 49 -5.22 20.05 -0.52
C SER A 49 -5.13 18.55 -0.85
N TYR A 50 -3.93 17.96 -0.73
CA TYR A 50 -3.74 16.53 -0.95
C TYR A 50 -4.22 15.69 0.24
N LEU A 51 -4.17 16.21 1.47
CA LEU A 51 -4.85 15.57 2.61
C LEU A 51 -6.36 15.49 2.36
N SER A 52 -6.98 16.60 1.95
CA SER A 52 -8.40 16.63 1.57
C SER A 52 -8.69 15.69 0.40
N TYR A 53 -7.80 15.58 -0.58
CA TYR A 53 -7.93 14.62 -1.67
C TYR A 53 -7.95 13.17 -1.15
N ILE A 54 -7.00 12.81 -0.29
CA ILE A 54 -6.91 11.46 0.32
C ILE A 54 -8.17 11.14 1.12
N GLN A 55 -8.68 12.10 1.90
CA GLN A 55 -9.90 11.93 2.70
C GLN A 55 -11.14 11.74 1.81
N ASN A 56 -11.30 12.58 0.79
CA ASN A 56 -12.50 12.56 -0.05
C ASN A 56 -12.52 11.40 -1.05
N ASN A 57 -11.36 10.91 -1.48
CA ASN A 57 -11.26 9.90 -2.53
C ASN A 57 -10.79 8.53 -2.02
N GLY A 58 -10.21 8.44 -0.82
CA GLY A 58 -9.56 7.22 -0.30
C GLY A 58 -10.45 5.98 -0.38
N HIS A 59 -11.70 6.09 0.10
CA HIS A 59 -12.67 4.99 0.05
C HIS A 59 -12.91 4.49 -1.39
N THR A 60 -13.14 5.42 -2.33
CA THR A 60 -13.36 5.09 -3.75
C THR A 60 -12.10 4.59 -4.46
N LEU A 61 -10.92 4.96 -3.98
CA LEU A 61 -9.63 4.58 -4.54
C LEU A 61 -9.03 3.32 -3.90
N GLY A 62 -9.81 2.56 -3.11
CA GLY A 62 -9.37 1.28 -2.54
C GLY A 62 -8.58 1.41 -1.24
N ALA A 63 -8.86 2.41 -0.41
CA ALA A 63 -8.27 2.50 0.93
C ALA A 63 -8.70 1.34 1.85
N ASP A 64 -9.90 0.80 1.67
CA ASP A 64 -10.50 -0.21 2.56
C ASP A 64 -10.20 -1.66 2.12
N ASP A 65 -9.44 -1.81 1.06
CA ASP A 65 -9.18 -3.05 0.33
C ASP A 65 -7.98 -3.81 0.92
N ASP A 66 -8.19 -4.96 1.58
CA ASP A 66 -7.19 -5.60 2.45
C ASP A 66 -6.40 -6.79 1.88
N ASP A 67 -6.80 -7.40 0.77
CA ASP A 67 -6.18 -8.64 0.23
C ASP A 67 -5.09 -8.41 -0.84
N TYR A 68 -4.18 -7.45 -0.59
CA TYR A 68 -3.24 -7.00 -1.62
C TYR A 68 -1.77 -7.22 -1.26
N SER A 69 -0.93 -7.23 -2.29
CA SER A 69 0.52 -7.31 -2.15
C SER A 69 1.16 -6.06 -2.71
N PHE A 70 2.15 -5.54 -2.00
CA PHE A 70 2.89 -4.40 -2.51
C PHE A 70 3.79 -4.83 -3.67
N SER A 71 3.53 -4.29 -4.85
CA SER A 71 4.23 -4.64 -6.08
C SER A 71 4.35 -3.44 -7.02
N TRP A 72 4.89 -3.68 -8.21
CA TRP A 72 4.94 -2.66 -9.25
C TRP A 72 3.54 -2.27 -9.75
N ASP A 73 2.57 -3.19 -9.67
CA ASP A 73 1.19 -3.01 -10.13
C ASP A 73 0.28 -2.52 -9.01
N ASP A 74 0.44 -2.99 -7.77
CA ASP A 74 -0.47 -2.62 -6.66
C ASP A 74 0.24 -1.89 -5.52
N LYS A 75 -0.24 -0.69 -5.19
CA LYS A 75 0.33 0.22 -4.17
C LYS A 75 -0.47 0.29 -2.89
N ARG A 76 -1.65 -0.34 -2.78
CA ARG A 76 -2.59 -0.13 -1.66
C ARG A 76 -1.95 -0.34 -0.30
N VAL A 77 -1.25 -1.46 -0.12
CA VAL A 77 -0.55 -1.77 1.14
C VAL A 77 0.56 -0.77 1.42
N GLY A 78 1.32 -0.38 0.39
CA GLY A 78 2.36 0.64 0.52
C GLY A 78 1.78 1.98 0.97
N THR A 79 0.65 2.39 0.40
CA THR A 79 -0.08 3.60 0.77
C THR A 79 -0.56 3.56 2.23
N LYS A 80 -1.13 2.43 2.66
CA LYS A 80 -1.55 2.22 4.05
C LYS A 80 -0.39 2.42 5.02
N VAL A 81 0.74 1.73 4.77
CA VAL A 81 1.93 1.85 5.61
C VAL A 81 2.48 3.28 5.58
N LEU A 82 2.53 3.94 4.41
CA LEU A 82 2.97 5.33 4.30
C LEU A 82 2.13 6.28 5.16
N LEU A 83 0.80 6.24 5.02
CA LEU A 83 -0.11 7.14 5.73
C LEU A 83 -0.22 6.82 7.22
N SER A 84 -0.05 5.55 7.61
CA SER A 84 0.01 5.16 9.03
C SER A 84 1.08 5.93 9.81
N LYS A 85 2.19 6.33 9.16
CA LYS A 85 3.22 7.18 9.76
C LYS A 85 2.65 8.53 10.20
N GLY A 86 1.75 9.12 9.41
CA GLY A 86 1.13 10.39 9.76
C GLY A 86 0.24 10.28 11.01
N PHE A 87 -0.47 9.15 11.17
CA PHE A 87 -1.20 8.86 12.40
C PHE A 87 -0.25 8.67 13.59
N LEU A 88 0.75 7.78 13.44
CA LEU A 88 1.65 7.40 14.53
C LEU A 88 2.58 8.54 14.97
N ASP A 89 3.25 9.23 14.03
CA ASP A 89 4.24 10.25 14.38
C ASP A 89 3.65 11.66 14.49
N LYS A 90 2.75 12.02 13.56
CA LYS A 90 2.18 13.38 13.47
C LYS A 90 0.79 13.51 14.12
N LYS A 91 0.21 12.41 14.61
CA LYS A 91 -1.13 12.38 15.26
C LYS A 91 -2.24 12.95 14.36
N VAL A 92 -2.16 12.68 13.07
CA VAL A 92 -3.22 12.99 12.10
C VAL A 92 -4.30 11.92 12.23
N GLU A 93 -5.37 12.23 12.96
CA GLU A 93 -6.46 11.30 13.28
C GLU A 93 -7.12 10.72 12.02
N GLU A 94 -7.17 11.48 10.93
CA GLU A 94 -7.78 11.06 9.68
C GLU A 94 -7.03 9.91 9.00
N PHE A 95 -5.82 9.57 9.49
CA PHE A 95 -5.07 8.40 9.04
C PHE A 95 -5.22 7.16 9.94
N GLN A 96 -6.12 7.18 10.92
CA GLN A 96 -6.38 6.05 11.82
C GLN A 96 -6.72 4.75 11.06
N LEU A 97 -7.56 4.83 10.02
CA LEU A 97 -7.92 3.67 9.21
C LEU A 97 -6.71 3.07 8.49
N TYR A 98 -5.83 3.89 7.92
CA TYR A 98 -4.61 3.41 7.27
C TYR A 98 -3.67 2.70 8.24
N LYS A 99 -3.60 3.15 9.51
CA LYS A 99 -2.91 2.42 10.57
C LYS A 99 -3.56 1.07 10.83
N ALA A 100 -4.89 1.01 11.01
CA ALA A 100 -5.61 -0.24 11.26
C ALA A 100 -5.40 -1.27 10.13
N HIS A 101 -5.49 -0.82 8.88
CA HIS A 101 -5.22 -1.70 7.73
C HIS A 101 -3.74 -2.10 7.63
N SER A 102 -2.81 -1.25 8.07
CA SER A 102 -1.39 -1.61 8.17
C SER A 102 -1.17 -2.70 9.21
N ASP A 103 -1.80 -2.61 10.38
CA ASP A 103 -1.76 -3.70 11.39
C ASP A 103 -2.33 -5.00 10.81
N ASN A 104 -3.49 -4.94 10.17
CA ASN A 104 -4.13 -6.11 9.57
C ASN A 104 -3.20 -6.81 8.57
N TYR A 105 -2.59 -6.05 7.67
CA TYR A 105 -1.64 -6.59 6.69
C TYR A 105 -0.40 -7.20 7.36
N ILE A 106 0.18 -6.50 8.35
CA ILE A 106 1.41 -6.96 9.00
C ILE A 106 1.14 -8.22 9.84
N CYS A 107 0.03 -8.24 10.57
CA CYS A 107 -0.40 -9.41 11.31
C CYS A 107 -0.71 -10.58 10.37
N SER A 108 -1.29 -10.37 9.19
CA SER A 108 -1.56 -11.46 8.25
C SER A 108 -0.29 -12.18 7.75
N LEU A 109 0.85 -11.50 7.78
CA LEU A 109 2.16 -12.06 7.41
C LEU A 109 2.86 -12.81 8.56
N ILE A 110 2.58 -12.50 9.83
CA ILE A 110 3.39 -12.99 10.96
C ILE A 110 2.81 -14.32 11.51
N PRO A 111 3.59 -15.42 11.48
CA PRO A 111 3.14 -16.68 12.07
C PRO A 111 2.81 -16.54 13.55
N GLY A 112 1.64 -17.05 13.95
CA GLY A 112 1.15 -16.99 15.32
C GLY A 112 0.37 -15.73 15.69
N SER A 113 0.19 -14.78 14.75
CA SER A 113 -0.76 -13.69 14.95
C SER A 113 -2.22 -14.18 14.84
N PRO A 114 -3.20 -13.45 15.42
CA PRO A 114 -4.62 -13.83 15.31
C PRO A 114 -5.18 -13.84 13.88
N SER A 115 -4.60 -13.05 12.97
CA SER A 115 -5.06 -12.89 11.59
C SER A 115 -4.10 -13.50 10.56
N PHE A 116 -3.19 -14.37 10.98
CA PHE A 116 -2.20 -14.99 10.10
C PHE A 116 -2.86 -15.74 8.93
N GLN A 117 -2.48 -15.36 7.71
CA GLN A 117 -3.05 -15.91 6.46
C GLN A 117 -1.96 -16.21 5.41
N ALA A 118 -0.75 -15.70 5.60
CA ALA A 118 0.34 -15.89 4.66
C ALA A 118 0.79 -17.35 4.55
N GLN A 119 1.20 -17.75 3.34
CA GLN A 119 1.79 -19.06 3.09
C GLN A 119 3.30 -18.98 3.18
N TYR A 120 3.91 -20.04 3.70
CA TYR A 120 5.36 -20.16 3.81
C TYR A 120 5.81 -21.50 3.22
N THR A 121 6.96 -21.52 2.57
CA THR A 121 7.58 -22.78 2.13
C THR A 121 8.05 -23.60 3.34
N ALA A 122 8.35 -24.89 3.13
CA ALA A 122 8.90 -25.74 4.20
C ALA A 122 10.22 -25.20 4.80
N GLY A 123 10.96 -24.37 4.04
CA GLY A 123 12.18 -23.69 4.50
C GLY A 123 11.94 -22.35 5.21
N GLY A 124 10.68 -21.93 5.41
CA GLY A 124 10.34 -20.69 6.10
C GLY A 124 10.41 -19.43 5.24
N LEU A 125 10.44 -19.55 3.91
CA LEU A 125 10.36 -18.41 3.00
C LEU A 125 8.88 -18.05 2.76
N LEU A 126 8.51 -16.77 2.90
CA LEU A 126 7.17 -16.29 2.52
C LEU A 126 6.88 -16.66 1.05
N TYR A 127 5.69 -17.20 0.79
CA TYR A 127 5.25 -17.62 -0.54
C TYR A 127 3.93 -16.92 -0.91
N LYS A 128 3.96 -16.12 -1.98
CA LYS A 128 2.78 -15.41 -2.50
C LYS A 128 2.44 -15.81 -3.94
N GLY A 129 3.43 -16.14 -4.78
CA GLY A 129 3.18 -16.50 -6.18
C GLY A 129 4.37 -17.12 -6.91
N GLY A 130 4.10 -17.85 -8.00
CA GLY A 130 5.05 -18.77 -8.64
C GLY A 130 6.13 -18.15 -9.53
N GLU A 131 5.87 -17.05 -10.24
CA GLU A 131 6.80 -16.57 -11.28
C GLU A 131 7.98 -15.75 -10.74
N SER A 132 7.77 -14.97 -9.66
CA SER A 132 8.79 -14.08 -9.11
C SER A 132 8.57 -13.84 -7.62
N ASN A 133 8.46 -14.92 -6.86
CA ASN A 133 8.13 -14.87 -5.44
C ASN A 133 9.02 -13.91 -4.61
N LEU A 134 10.32 -13.85 -4.92
CA LEU A 134 11.27 -13.02 -4.18
C LEU A 134 10.96 -11.52 -4.26
N GLN A 135 10.24 -11.05 -5.29
CA GLN A 135 9.78 -9.67 -5.33
C GLN A 135 8.79 -9.40 -4.19
N TYR A 136 7.81 -10.28 -4.02
CA TYR A 136 6.84 -10.20 -2.92
C TYR A 136 7.50 -10.37 -1.55
N VAL A 137 8.46 -11.29 -1.42
CA VAL A 137 9.24 -11.45 -0.17
C VAL A 137 9.96 -10.15 0.19
N THR A 138 10.61 -9.54 -0.81
CA THR A 138 11.40 -8.32 -0.61
C THR A 138 10.52 -7.14 -0.22
N THR A 139 9.42 -6.91 -0.96
CA THR A 139 8.50 -5.80 -0.67
C THR A 139 7.79 -5.98 0.67
N SER A 140 7.36 -7.20 0.99
CA SER A 140 6.72 -7.51 2.28
C SER A 140 7.70 -7.32 3.44
N SER A 141 8.95 -7.78 3.29
CA SER A 141 10.01 -7.58 4.29
C SER A 141 10.33 -6.09 4.48
N PHE A 142 10.37 -5.31 3.40
CA PHE A 142 10.57 -3.87 3.47
C PHE A 142 9.44 -3.18 4.23
N LEU A 143 8.18 -3.54 3.96
CA LEU A 143 7.03 -2.99 4.67
C LEU A 143 6.99 -3.41 6.13
N LEU A 144 7.31 -4.67 6.45
CA LEU A 144 7.46 -5.17 7.83
C LEU A 144 8.46 -4.34 8.63
N LEU A 145 9.65 -4.12 8.09
CA LEU A 145 10.70 -3.33 8.75
C LEU A 145 10.32 -1.85 8.87
N THR A 146 9.72 -1.29 7.81
CA THR A 146 9.29 0.11 7.80
C THR A 146 8.21 0.36 8.86
N TYR A 147 7.19 -0.49 8.88
CA TYR A 147 6.10 -0.35 9.84
C TYR A 147 6.56 -0.62 11.28
N SER A 148 7.43 -1.62 11.50
CA SER A 148 8.06 -1.86 12.80
C SER A 148 8.78 -0.61 13.33
N LYS A 149 9.46 0.14 12.46
CA LYS A 149 10.11 1.40 12.83
C LYS A 149 9.10 2.48 13.25
N TYR A 150 7.96 2.58 12.54
CA TYR A 150 6.89 3.53 12.89
C TYR A 150 6.21 3.17 14.21
N LEU A 151 5.96 1.88 14.46
CA LEU A 151 5.43 1.43 15.74
C LEU A 151 6.41 1.73 16.87
N LYS A 152 7.72 1.51 16.66
CA LYS A 152 8.75 1.79 17.67
C LYS A 152 8.81 3.27 18.06
N SER A 153 8.62 4.21 17.12
CA SER A 153 8.52 5.64 17.47
C SER A 153 7.27 5.98 18.27
N TYR A 154 6.23 5.12 18.21
CA TYR A 154 4.96 5.27 18.91
C TYR A 154 4.80 4.37 20.16
N GLY A 155 5.90 3.82 20.70
CA GLY A 155 5.85 2.99 21.92
C GLY A 155 5.70 1.47 21.69
N GLY A 156 5.73 1.02 20.43
CA GLY A 156 6.04 -0.37 20.07
C GLY A 156 4.88 -1.36 19.93
N VAL A 157 3.62 -0.90 19.78
CA VAL A 157 2.45 -1.79 19.78
C VAL A 157 1.67 -1.68 18.46
N ALA A 158 1.69 -2.75 17.66
CA ALA A 158 0.63 -3.05 16.67
C ALA A 158 -0.59 -3.55 17.46
N LEU A 159 -1.78 -3.04 17.19
CA LEU A 159 -3.01 -3.43 17.89
C LEU A 159 -3.77 -4.47 17.09
#